data_AF-A0A970QAC7-F1
#
_entry.id   AF-A0A970QAC7-F1
#
_cell.length_a   1.000
_cell.length_b   1.000
_cell.length_c   1.000
_cell.angle_alpha   90.00
_cell.angle_beta   90.00
_cell.angle_gamma   90.00
#
_symmetry.space_group_name_H-M   'P 1'
#
loop_
_entity.id
_entity.type
_entity.pdbx_description
1 polymer ?
#
loop_
_entity_poly.entity_id
_entity_poly.type
_entity_poly.pdbx_seq_one_letter_code
_entity_poly.pdbx_strand_id
1 'polypeptide(L)'
;MYIDARKCDYENLGMSASDSATWRDRDKEFTKCLYSQWFAESLDEIITRLWEIDDIGVVEQTGEFVRLLKEAEFTYSVGAYQSAIALIGVCAEDLCRFIAANSGKSYDKLRQKDRIDKLQDDGLITAELSDKFHVIRRLRNDCLHFNNCFKAKADADLRTDALEAINTLKMLYALIVGAIDYKTVDLAKLSDVLEALVDASINVSDSAVKGGNDVRNRLRNIFAAAFGIDLSLTSSKTKSSVISLFVIDEIDLDIIPQEATLKDIVGKGALYVDLQESDIAYMAAQHIEEGDTILACVESESDDLGMTSKWTFSRNFKVRKITS
;
A
#
# COMPACT_ATOMS: atom_id res chain seq x y z
N MET A 1 -1.79 -35.16 14.22
CA MET A 1 -3.26 -35.34 14.40
C MET A 1 -3.92 -34.14 13.77
N TYR A 2 -4.84 -34.33 12.82
CA TYR A 2 -5.67 -33.27 12.26
C TYR A 2 -7.01 -33.28 13.00
N ILE A 3 -7.43 -32.14 13.56
CA ILE A 3 -8.70 -32.01 14.29
C ILE A 3 -9.60 -31.08 13.49
N ASP A 4 -10.69 -31.63 12.95
CA ASP A 4 -11.70 -30.89 12.20
C ASP A 4 -12.99 -30.77 13.02
N ALA A 5 -12.94 -29.94 14.06
CA ALA A 5 -14.03 -29.76 15.02
C ALA A 5 -14.40 -28.27 15.17
N ARG A 6 -14.50 -27.56 14.03
CA ARG A 6 -14.78 -26.11 14.02
C ARG A 6 -16.24 -25.75 14.28
N LYS A 7 -17.17 -26.68 14.07
CA LYS A 7 -18.61 -26.43 14.12
C LYS A 7 -19.29 -27.44 15.03
N CYS A 8 -20.17 -26.96 15.90
CA CYS A 8 -21.08 -27.83 16.64
C CYS A 8 -22.28 -28.18 15.77
N ASP A 9 -22.68 -29.45 15.80
CA ASP A 9 -23.88 -29.93 15.12
C ASP A 9 -25.06 -29.93 16.10
N TYR A 10 -25.71 -28.78 16.22
CA TYR A 10 -26.83 -28.56 17.13
C TYR A 10 -28.09 -29.37 16.77
N GLU A 11 -28.25 -29.72 15.50
CA GLU A 11 -29.37 -30.54 15.03
C GLU A 11 -29.21 -31.96 15.55
N ASN A 12 -27.99 -32.50 15.52
CA ASN A 12 -27.66 -33.79 16.14
C ASN A 12 -27.74 -33.78 17.68
N LEU A 13 -27.82 -32.60 18.32
CA LEU A 13 -28.07 -32.45 19.75
C LEU A 13 -29.58 -32.34 20.10
N GLY A 14 -30.47 -32.51 19.11
CA GLY A 14 -31.92 -32.49 19.31
C GLY A 14 -32.52 -31.10 19.49
N MET A 15 -31.77 -30.04 19.12
CA MET A 15 -32.25 -28.66 19.21
C MET A 15 -33.23 -28.33 18.08
N SER A 16 -34.19 -27.45 18.35
CA SER A 16 -35.09 -26.93 17.31
C SER A 16 -34.31 -26.15 16.25
N ALA A 17 -34.85 -26.05 15.03
CA ALA A 17 -34.19 -25.30 13.95
C ALA A 17 -33.92 -23.82 14.31
N SER A 18 -34.84 -23.20 15.08
CA SER A 18 -34.72 -21.81 15.54
C SER A 18 -33.60 -21.65 16.57
N ASP A 19 -33.52 -22.57 17.53
CA ASP A 19 -32.49 -22.51 18.57
C ASP A 19 -31.11 -22.83 17.98
N SER A 20 -31.03 -23.83 17.09
CA SER A 20 -29.81 -24.18 16.36
C SER A 20 -29.26 -23.00 15.56
N ALA A 21 -30.11 -22.19 14.92
CA ALA A 21 -29.67 -20.98 14.21
C ALA A 21 -29.07 -19.94 15.17
N THR A 22 -29.77 -19.66 16.27
CA THR A 22 -29.33 -18.70 17.29
C THR A 22 -27.96 -19.08 17.88
N TRP A 23 -27.75 -20.38 18.16
CA TRP A 23 -26.50 -20.87 18.71
C TRP A 23 -25.35 -20.88 17.69
N ARG A 24 -25.65 -21.17 16.41
CA ARG A 24 -24.66 -21.01 15.34
C ARG A 24 -24.19 -19.56 15.23
N ASP A 25 -25.08 -18.58 15.37
CA ASP A 25 -24.70 -17.18 15.28
C ASP A 25 -23.90 -16.71 16.50
N ARG A 26 -24.23 -17.20 17.70
CA ARG A 26 -23.39 -17.01 18.89
C ARG A 26 -21.96 -17.54 18.67
N ASP A 27 -21.82 -18.75 18.13
CA ASP A 27 -20.50 -19.37 17.89
C ASP A 27 -19.69 -18.64 16.82
N LYS A 28 -20.36 -18.13 15.76
CA LYS A 28 -19.72 -17.27 14.76
C LYS A 28 -19.19 -15.98 15.39
N GLU A 29 -19.98 -15.33 16.25
CA GLU A 29 -19.55 -14.09 16.91
C GLU A 29 -18.39 -14.37 17.88
N PHE A 30 -18.44 -15.46 18.63
CA PHE A 30 -17.31 -15.89 19.46
C PHE A 30 -16.05 -16.13 18.62
N THR A 31 -16.18 -16.81 17.48
CA THR A 31 -15.06 -17.06 16.55
C THR A 31 -14.50 -15.73 16.02
N LYS A 32 -15.36 -14.77 15.68
CA LYS A 32 -14.94 -13.44 15.23
C LYS A 32 -14.13 -12.70 16.30
N CYS A 33 -14.56 -12.74 17.57
CA CYS A 33 -13.80 -12.20 18.69
C CYS A 33 -12.42 -12.86 18.82
N LEU A 34 -12.37 -14.19 18.72
CA LEU A 34 -11.11 -14.95 18.79
C LEU A 34 -10.13 -14.54 17.67
N TYR A 35 -10.60 -14.43 16.43
CA TYR A 35 -9.76 -13.98 15.31
C TYR A 35 -9.33 -12.53 15.43
N SER A 36 -10.19 -11.65 15.97
CA SER A 36 -9.85 -10.25 16.21
C SER A 36 -8.74 -10.11 17.25
N GLN A 37 -8.81 -10.90 18.33
CA GLN A 37 -7.76 -10.96 19.35
C GLN A 37 -6.44 -11.48 18.76
N TRP A 38 -6.48 -12.62 18.05
CA TRP A 38 -5.30 -13.18 17.39
C TRP A 38 -4.64 -12.17 16.45
N PHE A 39 -5.44 -11.44 15.66
CA PHE A 39 -4.91 -10.44 14.73
C PHE A 39 -4.25 -9.27 15.48
N ALA A 40 -4.86 -8.78 16.56
CA ALA A 40 -4.29 -7.72 17.38
C ALA A 40 -2.96 -8.15 18.05
N GLU A 41 -2.89 -9.38 18.55
CA GLU A 41 -1.68 -9.95 19.15
C GLU A 41 -0.56 -10.19 18.13
N SER A 42 -0.93 -10.48 16.87
CA SER A 42 0.03 -10.78 15.80
C SER A 42 0.44 -9.53 14.99
N LEU A 43 -0.15 -8.37 15.26
CA LEU A 43 -0.03 -7.19 14.40
C LEU A 43 1.42 -6.74 14.22
N ASP A 44 2.18 -6.65 15.30
CA ASP A 44 3.59 -6.20 15.26
C ASP A 44 4.45 -7.15 14.41
N GLU A 45 4.22 -8.47 14.50
CA GLU A 45 4.93 -9.44 13.68
C GLU A 45 4.52 -9.35 12.20
N ILE A 46 3.23 -9.15 11.92
CA ILE A 46 2.72 -8.96 10.56
C ILE A 46 3.38 -7.74 9.92
N ILE A 47 3.41 -6.62 10.64
CA ILE A 47 4.07 -5.39 10.17
C ILE A 47 5.57 -5.65 9.98
N THR A 48 6.24 -6.27 10.95
CA THR A 48 7.67 -6.59 10.83
C THR A 48 7.98 -7.41 9.57
N ARG A 49 7.17 -8.44 9.28
CA ARG A 49 7.32 -9.23 8.05
C ARG A 49 7.09 -8.41 6.78
N LEU A 50 6.11 -7.51 6.76
CA LEU A 50 5.89 -6.63 5.60
C LEU A 50 7.12 -5.75 5.30
N TRP A 51 7.83 -5.28 6.33
CA TRP A 51 9.06 -4.48 6.18
C TRP A 51 10.28 -5.27 5.68
N GLU A 52 10.20 -6.60 5.65
CA GLU A 52 11.27 -7.45 5.09
C GLU A 52 11.15 -7.60 3.57
N ILE A 53 9.95 -7.40 3.02
CA ILE A 53 9.69 -7.54 1.60
C ILE A 53 10.26 -6.33 0.87
N ASP A 54 11.08 -6.57 -0.15
CA ASP A 54 11.74 -5.50 -0.90
C ASP A 54 10.72 -4.64 -1.65
N ASP A 55 10.89 -3.31 -1.65
CA ASP A 55 10.17 -2.40 -2.53
C ASP A 55 10.91 -2.29 -3.87
N ILE A 56 10.23 -2.63 -4.96
CA ILE A 56 10.78 -2.57 -6.33
C ILE A 56 10.25 -1.37 -7.13
N GLY A 57 9.50 -0.47 -6.49
CA GLY A 57 8.82 0.64 -7.15
C GLY A 57 7.57 0.21 -7.90
N VAL A 58 7.22 0.95 -8.96
CA VAL A 58 6.09 0.62 -9.83
C VAL A 58 6.57 -0.15 -11.03
N VAL A 59 5.83 -1.20 -11.38
CA VAL A 59 5.97 -1.91 -12.63
C VAL A 59 4.60 -1.94 -13.29
N GLU A 60 4.54 -1.69 -14.59
CA GLU A 60 3.27 -1.73 -15.34
C GLU A 60 2.60 -3.10 -15.19
N GLN A 61 1.32 -3.12 -14.81
CA GLN A 61 0.59 -4.37 -14.60
C GLN A 61 0.38 -5.10 -15.93
N THR A 62 0.91 -6.32 -16.06
CA THR A 62 0.81 -7.12 -17.29
C THR A 62 0.15 -8.49 -17.10
N GLY A 63 -1.03 -8.57 -16.48
CA GLY A 63 -1.80 -9.82 -16.38
C GLY A 63 -2.09 -10.26 -14.94
N GLU A 64 -2.47 -11.53 -14.76
CA GLU A 64 -2.93 -12.06 -13.45
C GLU A 64 -1.81 -12.23 -12.40
N PHE A 65 -0.53 -12.14 -12.80
CA PHE A 65 0.58 -12.38 -11.88
C PHE A 65 0.68 -11.33 -10.76
N VAL A 66 0.28 -10.07 -10.98
CA VAL A 66 0.34 -9.02 -9.92
C VAL A 66 -0.56 -9.42 -8.75
N ARG A 67 -1.73 -9.98 -9.06
CA ARG A 67 -2.66 -10.46 -8.04
C ARG A 67 -2.02 -11.58 -7.21
N LEU A 68 -1.43 -12.57 -7.86
CA LEU A 68 -0.78 -13.69 -7.17
C LEU A 68 0.44 -13.24 -6.35
N LEU A 69 1.21 -12.25 -6.83
CA LEU A 69 2.31 -11.65 -6.07
C LEU A 69 1.79 -10.94 -4.82
N LYS A 70 0.73 -10.12 -4.92
CA LYS A 70 0.09 -9.49 -3.76
C LYS A 70 -0.45 -10.53 -2.76
N GLU A 71 -1.05 -11.61 -3.23
CA GLU A 71 -1.51 -12.72 -2.38
C GLU A 71 -0.34 -13.43 -1.68
N ALA A 72 0.81 -13.59 -2.36
CA ALA A 72 2.01 -14.14 -1.78
C ALA A 72 2.60 -13.23 -0.68
N GLU A 73 2.67 -11.93 -0.91
CA GLU A 73 3.09 -10.95 0.10
C GLU A 73 2.15 -10.96 1.32
N PHE A 74 0.84 -11.02 1.07
CA PHE A 74 -0.16 -11.13 2.15
C PHE A 74 0.02 -12.41 2.96
N THR A 75 0.09 -13.57 2.29
CA THR A 75 0.27 -14.86 2.97
C THR A 75 1.59 -14.92 3.74
N TYR A 76 2.67 -14.35 3.23
CA TYR A 76 3.93 -14.19 3.97
C TYR A 76 3.74 -13.34 5.24
N SER A 77 3.08 -12.19 5.13
CA SER A 77 2.87 -11.27 6.25
C SER A 77 2.13 -11.93 7.42
N VAL A 78 1.14 -12.79 7.13
CA VAL A 78 0.38 -13.52 8.16
C VAL A 78 1.03 -14.85 8.60
N GLY A 79 2.28 -15.11 8.18
CA GLY A 79 3.06 -16.29 8.58
C GLY A 79 2.75 -17.58 7.80
N ALA A 80 1.99 -17.51 6.72
CA ALA A 80 1.66 -18.65 5.86
C ALA A 80 2.74 -18.88 4.78
N TYR A 81 3.97 -19.16 5.20
CA TYR A 81 5.16 -19.25 4.32
C TYR A 81 5.05 -20.29 3.21
N GLN A 82 4.45 -21.46 3.49
CA GLN A 82 4.25 -22.50 2.49
C GLN A 82 3.33 -22.03 1.35
N SER A 83 2.27 -21.28 1.71
CA SER A 83 1.35 -20.67 0.74
C SER A 83 2.07 -19.61 -0.09
N ALA A 84 2.88 -18.75 0.54
CA ALA A 84 3.68 -17.76 -0.15
C ALA A 84 4.63 -18.40 -1.18
N ILE A 85 5.41 -19.42 -0.78
CA ILE A 85 6.33 -20.15 -1.67
C ILE A 85 5.57 -20.79 -2.84
N ALA A 86 4.40 -21.39 -2.58
CA ALA A 86 3.59 -22.02 -3.62
C ALA A 86 3.08 -20.99 -4.63
N LEU A 87 2.52 -19.86 -4.16
CA LEU A 87 2.00 -18.78 -5.01
C LEU A 87 3.11 -18.15 -5.86
N ILE A 88 4.27 -17.85 -5.26
CA ILE A 88 5.43 -17.31 -5.98
C ILE A 88 5.93 -18.29 -7.05
N GLY A 89 5.95 -19.58 -6.77
CA GLY A 89 6.34 -20.58 -7.77
C GLY A 89 5.38 -20.65 -8.95
N VAL A 90 4.08 -20.43 -8.74
CA VAL A 90 3.09 -20.29 -9.82
C VAL A 90 3.33 -19.00 -10.61
N CYS A 91 3.53 -17.87 -9.92
CA CYS A 91 3.84 -16.60 -10.57
C CYS A 91 5.09 -16.68 -11.46
N ALA A 92 6.16 -17.31 -10.96
CA ALA A 92 7.40 -17.51 -11.71
C ALA A 92 7.17 -18.36 -12.96
N GLU A 93 6.28 -19.35 -12.88
CA GLU A 93 5.90 -20.16 -14.04
C GLU A 93 5.14 -19.35 -15.09
N ASP A 94 4.18 -18.53 -14.66
CA ASP A 94 3.42 -17.65 -15.55
C ASP A 94 4.30 -16.57 -16.19
N LEU A 95 5.24 -15.98 -15.43
CA LEU A 95 6.19 -15.02 -15.97
C LEU A 95 7.07 -15.66 -17.07
N CYS A 96 7.52 -16.90 -16.89
CA CYS A 96 8.25 -17.63 -17.93
C CYS A 96 7.39 -17.84 -19.20
N ARG A 97 6.10 -18.13 -19.04
CA ARG A 97 5.17 -18.29 -20.19
C ARG A 97 4.96 -16.95 -20.90
N PHE A 98 4.80 -15.86 -20.15
CA PHE A 98 4.66 -14.51 -20.69
C PHE A 98 5.89 -14.11 -21.53
N ILE A 99 7.11 -14.34 -21.05
CA ILE A 99 8.33 -14.04 -21.81
C ILE A 99 8.38 -14.81 -23.13
N ALA A 100 8.04 -16.10 -23.10
CA ALA A 100 7.99 -16.94 -24.29
C ALA A 100 6.95 -16.41 -25.29
N ALA A 101 5.73 -16.14 -24.82
CA ALA A 101 4.62 -15.66 -25.64
C ALA A 101 4.92 -14.30 -26.29
N ASN A 102 5.47 -13.34 -25.53
CA ASN A 102 5.87 -12.03 -26.05
C ASN A 102 6.99 -12.11 -27.09
N SER A 103 7.76 -13.20 -27.07
CA SER A 103 8.81 -13.47 -28.05
C SER A 103 8.31 -14.30 -29.25
N GLY A 104 6.99 -14.53 -29.36
CA GLY A 104 6.38 -15.32 -30.43
C GLY A 104 6.63 -16.83 -30.31
N LYS A 105 6.98 -17.32 -29.12
CA LYS A 105 7.28 -18.73 -28.85
C LYS A 105 6.21 -19.34 -27.93
N SER A 106 5.91 -20.63 -28.08
CA SER A 106 5.06 -21.35 -27.14
C SER A 106 5.85 -22.48 -26.49
N TYR A 107 5.99 -22.38 -25.17
CA TYR A 107 6.65 -23.38 -24.32
C TYR A 107 5.68 -23.96 -23.29
N ASP A 108 4.38 -23.89 -23.56
CA ASP A 108 3.34 -24.21 -22.58
C ASP A 108 3.35 -25.70 -22.20
N LYS A 109 3.76 -26.56 -23.14
CA LYS A 109 3.87 -28.01 -22.94
C LYS A 109 5.13 -28.44 -22.19
N LEU A 110 6.10 -27.54 -22.01
CA LEU A 110 7.34 -27.85 -21.30
C LEU A 110 7.11 -27.87 -19.79
N ARG A 111 7.88 -28.68 -19.07
CA ARG A 111 7.94 -28.56 -17.60
C ARG A 111 8.66 -27.26 -17.24
N GLN A 112 8.41 -26.73 -16.04
CA GLN A 112 8.99 -25.46 -15.60
C GLN A 112 10.52 -25.41 -15.74
N LYS A 113 11.23 -26.50 -15.38
CA LYS A 113 12.69 -26.59 -15.57
C LYS A 113 13.08 -26.40 -17.04
N ASP A 114 12.53 -27.25 -17.91
CA ASP A 114 12.86 -27.25 -19.34
C ASP A 114 12.48 -25.93 -20.02
N ARG A 115 11.42 -25.26 -19.52
CA ARG A 115 11.02 -23.93 -19.99
C ARG A 115 12.05 -22.85 -19.64
N ILE A 116 12.56 -22.85 -18.41
CA ILE A 116 13.60 -21.90 -17.97
C ILE A 116 14.87 -22.13 -18.80
N ASP A 117 15.31 -23.39 -18.93
CA ASP A 117 16.48 -23.78 -19.72
C ASP A 117 16.30 -23.30 -21.18
N LYS A 118 15.11 -23.50 -21.77
CA LYS A 118 14.83 -23.10 -23.14
C LYS A 118 14.79 -21.58 -23.33
N LEU A 119 14.26 -20.82 -22.37
CA LEU A 119 14.28 -19.35 -22.41
C LEU A 119 15.72 -18.82 -22.44
N GLN A 120 16.61 -19.45 -21.68
CA GLN A 120 18.03 -19.09 -21.65
C GLN A 120 18.73 -19.47 -22.97
N ASP A 121 18.56 -20.72 -23.44
CA ASP A 121 19.15 -21.20 -24.69
C ASP A 121 18.77 -20.34 -25.88
N ASP A 122 17.54 -19.84 -25.88
CA ASP A 122 16.98 -19.00 -26.92
C ASP A 122 17.34 -17.51 -26.77
N GLY A 123 18.14 -17.16 -25.75
CA GLY A 123 18.62 -15.80 -25.49
C GLY A 123 17.56 -14.82 -24.98
N LEU A 124 16.42 -15.32 -24.50
CA LEU A 124 15.31 -14.50 -23.99
C LEU A 124 15.53 -14.06 -22.54
N ILE A 125 16.33 -14.81 -21.79
CA ILE A 125 16.80 -14.44 -20.45
C ILE A 125 18.30 -14.72 -20.33
N THR A 126 18.98 -13.99 -19.45
CA THR A 126 20.40 -14.23 -19.16
C THR A 126 20.57 -15.48 -18.27
N ALA A 127 21.79 -16.01 -18.19
CA ALA A 127 22.13 -17.08 -17.25
C ALA A 127 21.81 -16.69 -15.79
N GLU A 128 22.04 -15.43 -15.43
CA GLU A 128 21.73 -14.93 -14.09
C GLU A 128 20.21 -14.97 -13.78
N LEU A 129 19.37 -14.54 -14.72
CA LEU A 129 17.92 -14.62 -14.56
C LEU A 129 17.44 -16.08 -14.50
N SER A 130 18.03 -16.96 -15.31
CA SER A 130 17.76 -18.39 -15.30
C SER A 130 18.05 -19.03 -13.93
N ASP A 131 19.21 -18.72 -13.34
CA ASP A 131 19.59 -19.21 -12.02
C ASP A 131 18.59 -18.79 -10.94
N LYS A 132 18.11 -17.55 -10.99
CA LYS A 132 17.10 -17.00 -10.07
C LYS A 132 15.73 -17.68 -10.25
N PHE A 133 15.29 -17.91 -11.49
CA PHE A 133 14.08 -18.72 -11.73
C PHE A 133 14.22 -20.15 -11.18
N HIS A 134 15.41 -20.74 -11.30
CA HIS A 134 15.69 -22.05 -10.73
C HIS A 134 15.72 -22.08 -9.20
N VAL A 135 16.14 -20.99 -8.53
CA VAL A 135 16.01 -20.85 -7.07
C VAL A 135 14.54 -20.99 -6.67
N ILE A 136 13.67 -20.17 -7.24
CA ILE A 136 12.22 -20.22 -6.95
C ILE A 136 11.64 -21.61 -7.25
N ARG A 137 12.00 -22.20 -8.40
CA ARG A 137 11.56 -23.55 -8.79
C ARG A 137 11.96 -24.60 -7.75
N ARG A 138 13.18 -24.56 -7.23
CA ARG A 138 13.66 -25.51 -6.21
C ARG A 138 12.88 -25.37 -4.92
N LEU A 139 12.73 -24.15 -4.41
CA LEU A 139 11.96 -23.86 -3.20
C LEU A 139 10.51 -24.34 -3.31
N ARG A 140 9.84 -24.03 -4.43
CA ARG A 140 8.47 -24.50 -4.70
C ARG A 140 8.37 -26.01 -4.81
N ASN A 141 9.32 -26.67 -5.46
CA ASN A 141 9.31 -28.13 -5.56
C ASN A 141 9.56 -28.80 -4.21
N ASP A 142 10.47 -28.27 -3.38
CA ASP A 142 10.69 -28.78 -2.03
C ASP A 142 9.42 -28.65 -1.17
N CYS A 143 8.74 -27.51 -1.28
CA CYS A 143 7.47 -27.24 -0.60
C CYS A 143 6.35 -28.18 -1.06
N LEU A 144 6.06 -28.24 -2.36
CA LEU A 144 4.89 -28.95 -2.87
C LEU A 144 5.04 -30.47 -2.90
N HIS A 145 6.26 -30.98 -3.05
CA HIS A 145 6.51 -32.42 -2.99
C HIS A 145 6.73 -32.92 -1.56
N PHE A 146 6.74 -32.02 -0.56
CA PHE A 146 6.97 -32.36 0.85
C PHE A 146 8.21 -33.25 1.00
N ASN A 147 9.32 -32.80 0.41
CA ASN A 147 10.59 -33.52 0.45
C ASN A 147 11.04 -33.70 1.90
N ASN A 148 11.81 -34.75 2.21
CA ASN A 148 12.21 -35.03 3.60
C ASN A 148 12.97 -33.85 4.25
N CYS A 149 13.77 -33.13 3.47
CA CYS A 149 14.43 -31.90 3.91
C CYS A 149 13.43 -30.79 4.24
N PHE A 150 12.37 -30.63 3.45
CA PHE A 150 11.32 -29.63 3.68
C PHE A 150 10.50 -29.95 4.94
N LYS A 151 10.13 -31.23 5.14
CA LYS A 151 9.40 -31.68 6.35
C LYS A 151 10.16 -31.43 7.65
N ALA A 152 11.49 -31.34 7.58
CA ALA A 152 12.35 -31.12 8.74
C ALA A 152 12.64 -29.62 8.99
N LYS A 153 12.22 -28.71 8.09
CA LYS A 153 12.48 -27.28 8.24
C LYS A 153 11.73 -26.69 9.43
N ALA A 154 12.42 -25.85 10.19
CA ALA A 154 11.77 -25.03 11.20
C ALA A 154 11.02 -23.86 10.54
N ASP A 155 10.11 -23.25 11.28
CA ASP A 155 9.35 -22.09 10.81
C ASP A 155 10.25 -20.93 10.36
N ALA A 156 11.36 -20.70 11.04
CA ALA A 156 12.36 -19.70 10.67
C ALA A 156 13.03 -19.97 9.31
N ASP A 157 13.26 -21.24 8.98
CA ASP A 157 13.81 -21.63 7.67
C ASP A 157 12.76 -21.41 6.57
N LEU A 158 11.49 -21.74 6.85
CA LEU A 158 10.38 -21.51 5.93
C LEU A 158 10.14 -20.02 5.66
N ARG A 159 10.26 -19.19 6.70
CA ARG A 159 10.24 -17.73 6.57
C ARG A 159 11.34 -17.25 5.62
N THR A 160 12.56 -17.72 5.84
CA THR A 160 13.72 -17.33 5.02
C THR A 160 13.53 -17.74 3.56
N ASP A 161 13.11 -18.98 3.31
CA ASP A 161 12.80 -19.47 1.96
C ASP A 161 11.69 -18.64 1.27
N ALA A 162 10.62 -18.33 2.01
CA ALA A 162 9.50 -17.58 1.45
C ALA A 162 9.91 -16.15 1.10
N LEU A 163 10.68 -15.50 1.97
CA LEU A 163 11.20 -14.17 1.72
C LEU A 163 12.15 -14.15 0.52
N GLU A 164 13.08 -15.12 0.44
CA GLU A 164 13.97 -15.28 -0.71
C GLU A 164 13.18 -15.44 -2.00
N ALA A 165 12.14 -16.28 -2.00
CA ALA A 165 11.30 -16.51 -3.17
C ALA A 165 10.59 -15.22 -3.62
N ILE A 166 9.94 -14.50 -2.69
CA ILE A 166 9.23 -13.25 -2.97
C ILE A 166 10.18 -12.21 -3.55
N ASN A 167 11.25 -11.88 -2.84
CA ASN A 167 12.17 -10.82 -3.24
C ASN A 167 12.89 -11.17 -4.55
N THR A 168 13.23 -12.45 -4.76
CA THR A 168 13.78 -12.92 -6.04
C THR A 168 12.80 -12.72 -7.19
N LEU A 169 11.52 -13.06 -7.01
CA LEU A 169 10.52 -12.87 -8.06
C LEU A 169 10.29 -11.38 -8.36
N LYS A 170 10.20 -10.54 -7.33
CA LYS A 170 10.02 -9.09 -7.48
C LYS A 170 11.15 -8.48 -8.31
N MET A 171 12.40 -8.85 -8.01
CA MET A 171 13.56 -8.41 -8.78
C MET A 171 13.56 -8.95 -10.22
N LEU A 172 13.22 -10.24 -10.44
CA LEU A 172 13.05 -10.77 -11.80
C LEU A 172 12.01 -9.96 -12.58
N TYR A 173 10.91 -9.63 -11.94
CA TYR A 173 9.83 -8.87 -12.54
C TYR A 173 10.26 -7.45 -12.92
N ALA A 174 10.94 -6.75 -12.01
CA ALA A 174 11.53 -5.43 -12.26
C ALA A 174 12.54 -5.45 -13.42
N LEU A 175 13.35 -6.50 -13.54
CA LEU A 175 14.35 -6.62 -14.61
C LEU A 175 13.75 -6.98 -15.98
N ILE A 176 12.67 -7.78 -16.00
CA ILE A 176 12.05 -8.28 -17.24
C ILE A 176 11.05 -7.29 -17.82
N VAL A 177 10.14 -6.78 -16.97
CA VAL A 177 9.08 -5.86 -17.41
C VAL A 177 9.53 -4.40 -17.36
N GLY A 178 10.52 -4.10 -16.52
CA GLY A 178 11.03 -2.76 -16.31
C GLY A 178 10.34 -2.08 -15.14
N ALA A 179 11.05 -1.94 -14.03
CA ALA A 179 10.63 -1.06 -12.95
C ALA A 179 10.78 0.41 -13.38
N ILE A 180 9.77 1.21 -13.03
CA ILE A 180 9.82 2.66 -13.15
C ILE A 180 10.75 3.16 -12.04
N ASP A 181 11.93 3.63 -12.42
CA ASP A 181 12.79 4.37 -11.52
C ASP A 181 12.22 5.78 -11.33
N TYR A 182 11.63 6.01 -10.17
CA TYR A 182 11.05 7.31 -9.81
C TYR A 182 12.02 8.47 -9.96
N LYS A 183 13.33 8.25 -9.81
CA LYS A 183 14.33 9.34 -9.95
C LYS A 183 14.48 9.84 -11.38
N THR A 184 14.09 9.03 -12.35
CA THR A 184 14.27 9.32 -13.79
C THR A 184 12.95 9.30 -14.57
N VAL A 185 11.81 9.05 -13.90
CA VAL A 185 10.48 9.02 -14.51
C VAL A 185 10.09 10.41 -15.03
N ASP A 186 9.49 10.45 -16.22
CA ASP A 186 8.91 11.69 -16.73
C ASP A 186 7.57 12.02 -16.05
N LEU A 187 7.12 13.26 -16.19
CA LEU A 187 5.91 13.75 -15.51
C LEU A 187 4.63 13.06 -16.01
N ALA A 188 4.56 12.64 -17.27
CA ALA A 188 3.37 11.98 -17.81
C ALA A 188 3.23 10.59 -17.20
N LYS A 189 4.31 9.81 -17.19
CA LYS A 189 4.34 8.48 -16.61
C LYS A 189 4.18 8.49 -15.09
N LEU A 190 4.66 9.54 -14.42
CA LEU A 190 4.36 9.75 -13.00
C LEU A 190 2.87 10.02 -12.77
N SER A 191 2.20 10.81 -13.63
CA SER A 191 0.75 11.02 -13.55
C SER A 191 0.00 9.69 -13.65
N ASP A 192 0.36 8.85 -14.63
CA ASP A 192 -0.25 7.53 -14.82
C ASP A 192 -0.08 6.63 -13.58
N VAL A 193 1.09 6.69 -12.92
CA VAL A 193 1.35 5.96 -11.67
C VAL A 193 0.44 6.44 -10.54
N LEU A 194 0.26 7.76 -10.41
CA LEU A 194 -0.59 8.34 -9.37
C LEU A 194 -2.07 8.03 -9.61
N GLU A 195 -2.54 8.08 -10.86
CA GLU A 195 -3.88 7.66 -11.23
C GLU A 195 -4.10 6.17 -10.92
N ALA A 196 -3.16 5.31 -11.30
CA ALA A 196 -3.23 3.88 -10.99
C ALA A 196 -3.26 3.59 -9.48
N LEU A 197 -2.54 4.38 -8.66
CA LEU A 197 -2.58 4.30 -7.21
C LEU A 197 -3.97 4.66 -6.65
N VAL A 198 -4.58 5.73 -7.17
CA VAL A 198 -5.93 6.14 -6.78
C VAL A 198 -6.95 5.08 -7.20
N ASP A 199 -6.88 4.57 -8.43
CA ASP A 199 -7.78 3.54 -8.94
C ASP A 199 -7.68 2.22 -8.16
N ALA A 200 -6.46 1.84 -7.75
CA ALA A 200 -6.24 0.66 -6.92
C ALA A 200 -6.91 0.76 -5.53
N SER A 201 -7.15 1.98 -5.05
CA SER A 201 -7.83 2.22 -3.77
C SER A 201 -9.36 2.13 -3.87
N ILE A 202 -9.93 2.38 -5.05
CA ILE A 202 -11.38 2.39 -5.31
C ILE A 202 -11.88 0.99 -5.70
N ASN A 203 -11.09 0.23 -6.47
CA ASN A 203 -11.49 -1.09 -6.95
C ASN A 203 -11.40 -2.16 -5.84
N VAL A 204 -12.55 -2.67 -5.39
CA VAL A 204 -12.73 -3.50 -4.18
C VAL A 204 -12.16 -4.94 -4.28
N SER A 205 -11.67 -5.38 -5.45
CA SER A 205 -11.38 -6.81 -5.70
C SER A 205 -10.03 -7.35 -5.22
N ASP A 206 -9.06 -6.50 -4.85
CA ASP A 206 -7.72 -6.93 -4.40
C ASP A 206 -7.55 -6.88 -2.86
N SER A 207 -6.93 -7.92 -2.31
CA SER A 207 -6.87 -8.37 -0.91
C SER A 207 -5.91 -7.61 0.05
N ALA A 208 -5.75 -6.29 -0.09
CA ALA A 208 -4.88 -5.48 0.79
C ALA A 208 -5.67 -4.46 1.64
N VAL A 209 -5.02 -3.93 2.69
CA VAL A 209 -5.52 -2.78 3.47
C VAL A 209 -5.76 -1.61 2.51
N LYS A 210 -7.03 -1.30 2.23
CA LYS A 210 -7.43 -0.26 1.28
C LYS A 210 -8.09 0.90 2.02
N GLY A 211 -7.78 2.10 1.57
CA GLY A 211 -8.37 3.35 2.06
C GLY A 211 -7.45 4.54 1.77
N GLY A 212 -7.97 5.75 1.93
CA GLY A 212 -7.23 6.99 1.64
C GLY A 212 -5.88 7.09 2.37
N ASN A 213 -5.71 6.43 3.52
CA ASN A 213 -4.46 6.44 4.27
C ASN A 213 -3.35 5.59 3.60
N ASP A 214 -3.69 4.47 2.94
CA ASP A 214 -2.70 3.68 2.19
C ASP A 214 -2.23 4.45 0.95
N VAL A 215 -3.16 5.11 0.25
CA VAL A 215 -2.85 6.01 -0.88
C VAL A 215 -1.92 7.13 -0.43
N ARG A 216 -2.24 7.82 0.68
CA ARG A 216 -1.40 8.90 1.21
C ARG A 216 0.01 8.42 1.56
N ASN A 217 0.13 7.28 2.23
CA ASN A 217 1.43 6.71 2.59
C ASN A 217 2.27 6.38 1.34
N ARG A 218 1.68 5.71 0.36
CA ARG A 218 2.35 5.37 -0.91
C ARG A 218 2.70 6.62 -1.71
N LEU A 219 1.80 7.59 -1.77
CA LEU A 219 2.02 8.89 -2.41
C LEU A 219 3.24 9.59 -1.82
N ARG A 220 3.33 9.69 -0.48
CA ARG A 220 4.50 10.24 0.21
C ARG A 220 5.79 9.52 -0.21
N ASN A 221 5.77 8.19 -0.19
CA ASN A 221 6.95 7.40 -0.51
C ASN A 221 7.37 7.58 -1.99
N ILE A 222 6.41 7.66 -2.92
CA ILE A 222 6.65 7.93 -4.34
C ILE A 222 7.28 9.31 -4.52
N PHE A 223 6.74 10.35 -3.88
CA PHE A 223 7.29 11.71 -3.96
C PHE A 223 8.70 11.81 -3.36
N ALA A 224 8.94 11.13 -2.23
CA ALA A 224 10.26 11.05 -1.63
C ALA A 224 11.26 10.35 -2.57
N ALA A 225 10.86 9.26 -3.23
CA ALA A 225 11.70 8.55 -4.17
C ALA A 225 11.94 9.34 -5.47
N ALA A 226 10.92 10.03 -6.00
CA ALA A 226 10.98 10.74 -7.28
C ALA A 226 11.73 12.08 -7.19
N PHE A 227 11.44 12.84 -6.14
CA PHE A 227 11.88 14.23 -6.03
C PHE A 227 12.84 14.49 -4.87
N GLY A 228 13.08 13.48 -4.00
CA GLY A 228 13.79 13.70 -2.74
C GLY A 228 13.00 14.56 -1.75
N ILE A 229 11.69 14.69 -1.95
CA ILE A 229 10.80 15.51 -1.12
C ILE A 229 9.98 14.57 -0.24
N ASP A 230 10.28 14.57 1.05
CA ASP A 230 9.38 13.99 2.04
C ASP A 230 8.21 14.98 2.26
N LEU A 231 6.98 14.52 2.03
CA LEU A 231 5.78 15.32 2.26
C LEU A 231 5.41 15.45 3.75
N SER A 232 6.17 14.79 4.63
CA SER A 232 6.03 14.92 6.08
C SER A 232 6.64 16.25 6.55
N LEU A 233 5.92 16.98 7.40
CA LEU A 233 6.38 18.28 7.91
C LEU A 233 7.54 18.13 8.89
N THR A 234 7.50 17.11 9.75
CA THR A 234 8.50 16.89 10.81
C THR A 234 8.56 15.43 11.25
N SER A 235 9.72 14.99 11.76
CA SER A 235 9.88 13.68 12.42
C SER A 235 9.18 13.59 13.79
N SER A 236 8.75 14.73 14.33
CA SER A 236 7.96 14.86 15.55
C SER A 236 6.53 15.21 15.17
N LYS A 237 5.53 14.70 15.90
CA LYS A 237 4.11 15.08 15.78
C LYS A 237 3.83 16.54 16.22
N THR A 238 4.80 17.44 16.06
CA THR A 238 4.74 18.84 16.46
C THR A 238 4.12 19.67 15.35
N LYS A 239 3.11 20.44 15.71
CA LYS A 239 2.50 21.45 14.84
C LYS A 239 3.58 22.36 14.24
N SER A 240 3.53 22.54 12.92
CA SER A 240 4.26 23.60 12.24
C SER A 240 3.41 24.86 12.23
N SER A 241 3.99 25.99 12.62
CA SER A 241 3.32 27.27 12.60
C SER A 241 3.98 28.18 11.58
N VAL A 242 3.17 28.76 10.69
CA VAL A 242 3.62 29.79 9.74
C VAL A 242 2.99 31.11 10.12
N ILE A 243 3.83 32.11 10.39
CA ILE A 243 3.38 33.49 10.60
C ILE A 243 3.85 34.30 9.39
N SER A 244 2.90 34.77 8.58
CA SER A 244 3.21 35.60 7.41
C SER A 244 2.10 36.60 7.11
N LEU A 245 2.37 37.49 6.16
CA LEU A 245 1.38 38.30 5.49
C LEU A 245 0.81 37.50 4.31
N PHE A 246 -0.50 37.31 4.33
CA PHE A 246 -1.22 36.57 3.30
C PHE A 246 -2.21 37.47 2.58
N VAL A 247 -2.36 37.26 1.28
CA VAL A 247 -3.54 37.71 0.55
C VAL A 247 -4.55 36.57 0.56
N ILE A 248 -5.80 36.88 0.90
CA ILE A 248 -6.90 35.93 0.77
C ILE A 248 -7.24 35.83 -0.72
N ASP A 249 -7.03 34.68 -1.31
CA ASP A 249 -7.33 34.44 -2.73
C ASP A 249 -8.80 34.09 -2.93
N GLU A 250 -9.34 33.25 -2.04
CA GLU A 250 -10.70 32.72 -2.12
C GLU A 250 -11.22 32.38 -0.73
N ILE A 251 -12.53 32.53 -0.52
CA ILE A 251 -13.25 32.09 0.68
C ILE A 251 -14.42 31.21 0.25
N ASP A 252 -14.34 29.91 0.47
CA ASP A 252 -15.41 28.97 0.14
C ASP A 252 -16.17 28.55 1.41
N LEU A 253 -17.39 29.08 1.54
CA LEU A 253 -18.30 28.79 2.65
C LEU A 253 -19.36 27.75 2.28
N ASP A 254 -19.43 27.32 1.01
CA ASP A 254 -20.45 26.41 0.50
C ASP A 254 -20.01 24.94 0.54
N ILE A 255 -18.73 24.69 0.80
CA ILE A 255 -18.15 23.35 0.98
C ILE A 255 -17.99 22.94 2.46
N ILE A 256 -17.71 21.65 2.70
CA ILE A 256 -17.46 21.08 4.04
C ILE A 256 -16.12 20.30 4.00
N PRO A 257 -15.11 20.69 4.80
CA PRO A 257 -15.08 21.86 5.68
C PRO A 257 -15.05 23.17 4.88
N GLN A 258 -15.60 24.25 5.45
CA GLN A 258 -15.49 25.59 4.89
C GLN A 258 -14.02 26.02 4.90
N GLU A 259 -13.53 26.69 3.85
CA GLU A 259 -12.10 26.93 3.68
C GLU A 259 -11.78 28.33 3.16
N ALA A 260 -10.54 28.77 3.38
CA ALA A 260 -9.97 29.94 2.73
C ALA A 260 -8.61 29.60 2.10
N THR A 261 -8.40 30.09 0.89
CA THR A 261 -7.13 29.98 0.17
C THR A 261 -6.27 31.20 0.48
N LEU A 262 -5.10 31.00 1.07
CA LEU A 262 -4.15 32.05 1.43
C LEU A 262 -2.91 32.01 0.56
N LYS A 263 -2.55 33.12 -0.08
CA LYS A 263 -1.28 33.28 -0.81
C LYS A 263 -0.29 34.06 0.05
N ASP A 264 0.82 33.43 0.41
CA ASP A 264 1.90 34.09 1.14
C ASP A 264 2.53 35.19 0.26
N ILE A 265 2.60 36.43 0.76
CA ILE A 265 3.20 37.55 0.05
C ILE A 265 4.72 37.41 -0.05
N VAL A 266 5.34 36.75 0.93
CA VAL A 266 6.79 36.55 1.01
C VAL A 266 7.19 35.20 0.39
N GLY A 267 6.30 34.21 0.46
CA GLY A 267 6.47 32.86 -0.09
C GLY A 267 5.98 32.71 -1.53
N LYS A 268 6.08 31.49 -2.07
CA LYS A 268 5.53 31.10 -3.38
C LYS A 268 4.41 30.04 -3.29
N GLY A 269 3.90 29.76 -2.10
CA GLY A 269 2.89 28.73 -1.85
C GLY A 269 1.51 29.32 -1.55
N ALA A 270 0.47 28.59 -1.95
CA ALA A 270 -0.89 28.78 -1.44
C ALA A 270 -1.14 27.79 -0.28
N LEU A 271 -1.86 28.23 0.74
CA LEU A 271 -2.31 27.41 1.88
C LEU A 271 -3.83 27.35 1.86
N TYR A 272 -4.39 26.14 1.95
CA TYR A 272 -5.81 25.91 2.15
C TYR A 272 -6.05 25.77 3.65
N VAL A 273 -6.82 26.69 4.21
CA VAL A 273 -7.05 26.80 5.66
C VAL A 273 -8.50 26.50 5.97
N ASP A 274 -8.74 25.46 6.75
CA ASP A 274 -10.07 25.12 7.27
C ASP A 274 -10.54 26.24 8.21
N LEU A 275 -11.71 26.79 7.92
CA LEU A 275 -12.35 27.84 8.71
C LEU A 275 -13.23 27.22 9.80
N GLN A 276 -12.98 27.61 11.05
CA GLN A 276 -13.92 27.35 12.14
C GLN A 276 -15.00 28.42 12.21
N GLU A 277 -16.12 28.13 12.88
CA GLU A 277 -17.20 29.12 13.09
C GLU A 277 -16.68 30.44 13.68
N SER A 278 -15.67 30.37 14.57
CA SER A 278 -15.02 31.55 15.14
C SER A 278 -14.23 32.36 14.11
N ASP A 279 -13.59 31.70 13.14
CA ASP A 279 -12.83 32.36 12.08
C ASP A 279 -13.78 33.10 11.15
N ILE A 280 -14.88 32.45 10.77
CA ILE A 280 -15.93 33.03 9.92
C ILE A 280 -16.58 34.24 10.61
N ALA A 281 -16.93 34.10 11.89
CA ALA A 281 -17.49 35.20 12.67
C ALA A 281 -16.51 36.38 12.79
N TYR A 282 -15.20 36.11 12.96
CA TYR A 282 -14.17 37.13 13.00
C TYR A 282 -14.02 37.83 11.64
N MET A 283 -13.94 37.06 10.55
CA MET A 283 -13.82 37.59 9.19
C MET A 283 -15.01 38.48 8.84
N ALA A 284 -16.23 38.04 9.18
CA ALA A 284 -17.44 38.85 9.01
C ALA A 284 -17.39 40.14 9.84
N ALA A 285 -16.97 40.08 11.10
CA ALA A 285 -16.87 41.24 11.99
C ALA A 285 -15.79 42.25 11.56
N GLN A 286 -14.72 41.80 10.92
CA GLN A 286 -13.64 42.65 10.41
C GLN A 286 -13.83 43.05 8.94
N HIS A 287 -14.94 42.64 8.32
CA HIS A 287 -15.21 42.83 6.89
C HIS A 287 -14.03 42.34 6.04
N ILE A 288 -13.52 41.15 6.34
CA ILE A 288 -12.46 40.51 5.57
C ILE A 288 -13.09 39.85 4.34
N GLU A 289 -12.63 40.23 3.17
CA GLU A 289 -13.12 39.77 1.87
C GLU A 289 -11.95 39.22 1.03
N GLU A 290 -12.28 38.55 -0.08
CA GLU A 290 -11.28 38.12 -1.06
C GLU A 290 -10.46 39.30 -1.58
N GLY A 291 -9.15 39.10 -1.74
CA GLY A 291 -8.17 40.12 -2.09
C GLY A 291 -7.66 40.95 -0.91
N ASP A 292 -8.22 40.82 0.29
CA ASP A 292 -7.68 41.49 1.48
C ASP A 292 -6.35 40.88 1.93
N THR A 293 -5.50 41.75 2.50
CA THR A 293 -4.26 41.32 3.13
C THR A 293 -4.45 41.14 4.63
N ILE A 294 -4.05 39.99 5.14
CA ILE A 294 -4.10 39.64 6.56
C ILE A 294 -2.69 39.28 7.07
N LEU A 295 -2.41 39.60 8.32
CA LEU A 295 -1.32 38.99 9.07
C LEU A 295 -1.91 37.80 9.82
N ALA A 296 -1.46 36.59 9.50
CA ALA A 296 -1.99 35.39 10.12
C ALA A 296 -0.89 34.48 10.65
N CYS A 297 -1.21 33.79 11.75
CA CYS A 297 -0.53 32.62 12.22
C CYS A 297 -1.41 31.41 11.86
N VAL A 298 -0.90 30.56 10.97
CA VAL A 298 -1.56 29.34 10.54
C VAL A 298 -0.83 28.16 11.14
N GLU A 299 -1.56 27.24 11.77
CA GLU A 299 -1.00 26.03 12.37
C GLU A 299 -1.40 24.81 11.55
N SER A 300 -0.44 23.94 11.26
CA SER A 300 -0.72 22.62 10.70
C SER A 300 -1.14 21.65 11.80
N GLU A 301 -2.17 20.87 11.55
CA GLU A 301 -2.31 19.56 12.20
C GLU A 301 -1.65 18.52 11.30
N SER A 302 -0.76 17.71 11.88
CA SER A 302 -0.15 16.59 11.17
C SER A 302 -0.89 15.30 11.50
N ASP A 303 -1.07 14.42 10.52
CA ASP A 303 -1.56 13.06 10.77
C ASP A 303 -0.49 12.16 11.41
N ASP A 304 -0.83 10.89 11.64
CA ASP A 304 0.08 9.90 12.23
C ASP A 304 1.27 9.55 11.30
N LEU A 305 1.22 9.95 10.02
CA LEU A 305 2.34 9.86 9.07
C LEU A 305 3.21 11.12 9.04
N GLY A 306 2.86 12.15 9.83
CA GLY A 306 3.57 13.44 9.86
C GLY A 306 3.24 14.35 8.69
N MET A 307 2.28 13.98 7.83
CA MET A 307 1.82 14.80 6.70
C MET A 307 0.82 15.84 7.20
N THR A 308 0.79 17.01 6.57
CA THR A 308 -0.24 18.01 6.90
C THR A 308 -1.62 17.48 6.54
N SER A 309 -2.50 17.35 7.52
CA SER A 309 -3.89 16.94 7.31
C SER A 309 -4.81 18.14 7.13
N LYS A 310 -4.57 19.22 7.87
CA LYS A 310 -5.30 20.48 7.78
C LYS A 310 -4.44 21.65 8.26
N TRP A 311 -4.74 22.84 7.75
CA TRP A 311 -4.25 24.09 8.30
C TRP A 311 -5.41 24.83 8.96
N THR A 312 -5.18 25.40 10.13
CA THR A 312 -6.19 26.21 10.84
C THR A 312 -5.59 27.53 11.26
N PHE A 313 -6.41 28.58 11.34
CA PHE A 313 -5.99 29.83 11.98
C PHE A 313 -5.78 29.61 13.48
N SER A 314 -4.60 30.00 13.99
CA SER A 314 -4.44 30.20 15.43
C SER A 314 -4.70 31.66 15.80
N ARG A 315 -4.33 32.60 14.91
CA ARG A 315 -4.61 34.04 15.00
C ARG A 315 -4.61 34.65 13.60
N ASN A 316 -5.51 35.59 13.32
CA ASN A 316 -5.46 36.41 12.10
C ASN A 316 -5.86 37.86 12.40
N PHE A 317 -5.33 38.80 11.62
CA PHE A 317 -5.58 40.23 11.74
C PHE A 317 -5.60 40.89 10.36
N LYS A 318 -6.66 41.65 10.05
CA LYS A 318 -6.73 42.45 8.81
C LYS A 318 -5.69 43.57 8.83
N VAL A 319 -4.86 43.64 7.80
CA VAL A 319 -3.90 44.75 7.64
C VAL A 319 -4.64 45.92 7.00
N ARG A 320 -4.81 47.00 7.74
CA ARG A 320 -5.39 48.24 7.18
C ARG A 320 -4.39 48.85 6.21
N LYS A 321 -4.84 49.19 5.00
CA LYS A 321 -4.05 50.02 4.07
C LYS A 321 -3.63 51.30 4.78
N ILE A 322 -2.33 51.51 4.92
CA ILE A 322 -1.78 52.82 5.25
C ILE A 322 -1.95 53.66 3.99
N THR A 323 -3.03 54.43 3.92
CA THR A 323 -3.17 55.50 2.93
C THR A 323 -2.08 56.52 3.20
N SER A 324 -1.06 56.56 2.34
CA SER A 324 -0.13 57.69 2.18
C SER A 324 -0.80 58.81 1.42
#